data_AF-A0A973P641-F1
#
_entry.id   AF-A0A973P641-F1
#
_cell.length_a   1.000
_cell.length_b   1.000
_cell.length_c   1.000
_cell.angle_alpha   90.00
_cell.angle_beta   90.00
_cell.angle_gamma   90.00
#
_symmetry.space_group_name_H-M   'P 1'
#
loop_
_entity.id
_entity.type
_entity.pdbx_description
1 polymer ?
#
loop_
_entity_poly.entity_id
_entity_poly.type
_entity_poly.pdbx_seq_one_letter_code
_entity_poly.pdbx_strand_id
1 'polypeptide(L)'
;MPTSVRILILARAVNQLGGFSLAFLTVLLADDFGAGLTTAGVVSAVFGLATIPSRLLGGRLADGWGRRRTIVAGLLACAVAQLGLAAAPDLVTATVCAVLLGLAFELFEPPSQSLIADSVPAADRASAFGLFATAIAVGSLGAGLIADVVGRWSLRWLFVADAATGIACALIVLLALAPDAA
;
A
#
# COMPACT_ATOMS: atom_id res chain seq x y z
N MET A 1 -18.87 -10.61 13.27
CA MET A 1 -17.79 -9.73 12.77
C MET A 1 -18.14 -8.27 13.03
N PRO A 2 -17.34 -7.54 13.82
CA PRO A 2 -17.50 -6.11 14.06
C PRO A 2 -17.46 -5.29 12.78
N THR A 3 -18.15 -4.16 12.75
CA THR A 3 -18.19 -3.26 11.58
C THR A 3 -16.79 -2.71 11.23
N SER A 4 -15.96 -2.41 12.24
CA SER A 4 -14.57 -1.97 12.07
C SER A 4 -13.72 -2.96 11.26
N VAL A 5 -13.86 -4.25 11.55
CA VAL A 5 -13.14 -5.34 10.86
C VAL A 5 -13.60 -5.46 9.41
N ARG A 6 -14.92 -5.37 9.16
CA ARG A 6 -15.46 -5.39 7.80
C ARG A 6 -14.95 -4.22 6.96
N ILE A 7 -14.87 -3.03 7.55
CA ILE A 7 -14.32 -1.83 6.91
C ILE A 7 -12.84 -2.04 6.56
N LEU A 8 -12.03 -2.56 7.48
CA LEU A 8 -10.60 -2.81 7.23
C LEU A 8 -10.38 -3.86 6.13
N ILE A 9 -11.19 -4.92 6.11
CA ILE A 9 -11.14 -5.95 5.06
C ILE A 9 -11.48 -5.33 3.70
N LEU A 10 -12.54 -4.53 3.63
CA LEU A 10 -12.95 -3.85 2.39
C LEU A 10 -11.92 -2.82 1.93
N ALA A 11 -11.41 -2.01 2.85
CA ALA A 11 -10.35 -1.04 2.59
C ALA A 11 -9.08 -1.73 2.05
N ARG A 12 -8.68 -2.86 2.65
CA ARG A 12 -7.54 -3.65 2.17
C ARG A 12 -7.79 -4.24 0.78
N ALA A 13 -8.99 -4.75 0.51
CA ALA A 13 -9.35 -5.24 -0.83
C ALA A 13 -9.22 -4.12 -1.88
N VAL A 14 -9.78 -2.94 -1.59
CA VAL A 14 -9.70 -1.77 -2.47
C VAL A 14 -8.26 -1.35 -2.70
N ASN A 15 -7.46 -1.24 -1.64
CA ASN A 15 -6.04 -0.90 -1.77
C ASN A 15 -5.27 -1.93 -2.59
N GLN A 16 -5.59 -3.22 -2.45
CA GLN A 16 -4.90 -4.26 -3.23
C GLN A 16 -5.27 -4.29 -4.69
N LEU A 17 -6.36 -3.65 -5.12
CA LEU A 17 -6.62 -3.44 -6.55
C LEU A 17 -5.54 -2.58 -7.22
N GLY A 18 -4.81 -1.78 -6.44
CA GLY A 18 -3.64 -1.02 -6.87
C GLY A 18 -2.31 -1.77 -6.72
N GLY A 19 -2.29 -2.96 -6.08
CA GLY A 19 -1.09 -3.63 -5.56
C GLY A 19 -0.09 -4.19 -6.58
N PHE A 20 0.07 -3.55 -7.74
CA PHE A 20 1.03 -3.89 -8.79
C PHE A 20 2.36 -3.14 -8.67
N SER A 21 2.46 -2.10 -7.84
CA SER A 21 3.65 -1.24 -7.75
C SER A 21 4.96 -2.00 -7.63
N LEU A 22 5.06 -3.01 -6.76
CA LEU A 22 6.28 -3.79 -6.58
C LEU A 22 6.63 -4.62 -7.83
N ALA A 23 5.62 -5.25 -8.45
CA ALA A 23 5.82 -6.09 -9.62
C ALA A 23 6.24 -5.28 -10.86
N PHE A 24 5.71 -4.06 -11.01
CA PHE A 24 5.95 -3.21 -12.18
C PHE A 24 7.02 -2.14 -11.96
N LEU A 25 7.51 -1.92 -10.74
CA LEU A 25 8.58 -0.94 -10.47
C LEU A 25 9.84 -1.25 -11.27
N THR A 26 10.31 -2.51 -11.24
CA THR A 26 11.49 -2.92 -12.01
C THR A 26 11.29 -2.69 -13.51
N VAL A 27 10.11 -3.01 -14.02
CA VAL A 27 9.76 -2.89 -15.45
C VAL A 27 9.68 -1.42 -15.84
N LEU A 28 9.02 -0.58 -15.03
CA LEU A 28 8.96 0.87 -15.23
C LEU A 28 10.37 1.47 -15.32
N LEU A 29 11.25 1.13 -14.37
CA LEU A 29 12.61 1.66 -14.34
C LEU A 29 13.42 1.22 -15.57
N ALA A 30 13.23 -0.02 -16.03
CA ALA A 30 13.91 -0.53 -17.22
C ALA A 30 13.38 0.09 -18.52
N ASP A 31 12.07 0.08 -18.72
CA ASP A 31 11.45 0.43 -20.00
C ASP A 31 11.26 1.94 -20.17
N ASP A 32 10.73 2.64 -19.15
CA ASP A 32 10.43 4.08 -19.25
C ASP A 32 11.64 4.95 -18.93
N PHE A 33 12.54 4.49 -18.05
CA PHE A 33 13.73 5.25 -17.62
C PHE A 33 15.05 4.72 -18.19
N GLY A 34 15.03 3.65 -18.99
CA GLY A 34 16.22 3.08 -19.62
C GLY A 34 17.24 2.52 -18.63
N ALA A 35 16.83 2.19 -17.40
CA ALA A 35 17.74 1.65 -16.40
C ALA A 35 18.18 0.24 -16.80
N GLY A 36 19.48 -0.04 -16.67
CA GLY A 36 19.96 -1.42 -16.80
C GLY A 36 19.29 -2.33 -15.78
N LEU A 37 19.08 -3.62 -16.14
CA LEU A 37 18.41 -4.61 -15.27
C LEU A 37 19.02 -4.68 -13.86
N THR A 38 20.34 -4.54 -13.74
CA THR A 38 21.03 -4.49 -12.44
C THR A 38 20.58 -3.29 -11.61
N THR A 39 20.49 -2.10 -12.21
CA THR A 39 20.05 -0.88 -11.52
C THR A 39 18.58 -0.99 -11.11
N ALA A 40 17.70 -1.42 -12.01
CA ALA A 40 16.28 -1.61 -11.72
C ALA A 40 16.06 -2.64 -10.59
N GLY A 41 16.84 -3.73 -10.60
CA GLY A 41 16.84 -4.72 -9.53
C GLY A 41 17.34 -4.18 -8.20
N VAL A 42 18.42 -3.39 -8.20
CA VAL A 42 18.94 -2.74 -6.98
C VAL A 42 17.93 -1.76 -6.40
N VAL A 43 17.30 -0.91 -7.22
CA VAL A 43 16.28 0.03 -6.74
C VAL A 43 15.10 -0.71 -6.12
N SER A 44 14.65 -1.81 -6.73
CA SER A 44 13.58 -2.65 -6.18
C SER A 44 13.98 -3.35 -4.88
N ALA A 45 15.24 -3.76 -4.75
CA ALA A 45 15.78 -4.29 -3.50
C ALA A 45 15.83 -3.21 -2.41
N VAL A 46 16.25 -1.99 -2.74
CA VAL A 46 16.25 -0.86 -1.80
C VAL A 46 14.83 -0.50 -1.38
N PHE A 47 13.87 -0.49 -2.31
CA PHE A 47 12.44 -0.37 -1.98
C PHE A 47 12.01 -1.43 -0.96
N GLY A 48 12.33 -2.71 -1.22
CA GLY A 48 12.04 -3.80 -0.29
C GLY A 48 12.68 -3.62 1.09
N LEU A 49 13.95 -3.20 1.14
CA LEU A 49 14.65 -2.91 2.39
C LEU A 49 14.04 -1.71 3.13
N ALA A 50 13.56 -0.69 2.42
CA ALA A 50 12.90 0.48 2.99
C ALA A 50 11.56 0.13 3.66
N THR A 51 10.93 -0.99 3.30
CA THR A 51 9.70 -1.45 3.98
C THR A 51 9.97 -1.93 5.42
N ILE A 52 11.18 -2.40 5.73
CA ILE A 52 11.54 -2.88 7.07
C ILE A 52 11.39 -1.80 8.15
N PRO A 53 12.03 -0.61 8.04
CA PRO A 53 11.81 0.47 8.99
C PRO A 53 10.38 1.00 8.93
N SER A 54 9.71 0.95 7.77
CA SER A 54 8.30 1.33 7.64
C SER A 54 7.39 0.50 8.56
N ARG A 55 7.60 -0.83 8.65
CA ARG A 55 6.85 -1.72 9.56
C ARG A 55 7.03 -1.32 11.02
N LEU A 56 8.27 -1.06 11.44
CA LEU A 56 8.58 -0.67 12.81
C LEU A 56 8.00 0.70 13.16
N LEU A 57 8.10 1.67 12.24
CA LEU A 57 7.52 2.99 12.39
C LEU A 57 6.00 2.94 12.43
N GLY A 58 5.37 2.12 11.58
CA GLY A 58 3.93 1.94 11.55
C GLY A 58 3.36 1.43 12.87
N GLY A 59 4.02 0.44 13.48
CA GLY A 59 3.64 -0.03 14.83
C GLY A 59 3.76 1.08 15.88
N ARG A 60 4.91 1.74 15.95
CA ARG A 60 5.15 2.81 16.95
C ARG A 60 4.24 4.02 16.80
N LEU A 61 4.01 4.46 15.56
CA LEU A 61 3.09 5.56 15.27
C LEU A 61 1.65 5.17 15.62
N ALA A 62 1.25 3.94 15.35
CA ALA A 62 -0.09 3.48 15.71
C ALA A 62 -0.32 3.40 17.23
N ASP A 63 0.70 3.01 17.99
CA ASP A 63 0.62 2.94 19.45
C ASP A 63 0.60 4.34 20.10
N GLY A 64 1.32 5.32 19.54
CA GLY A 64 1.43 6.66 20.12
C GLY A 64 0.53 7.74 19.52
N TRP A 65 0.37 7.77 18.20
CA TRP A 65 -0.37 8.81 17.47
C TRP A 65 -1.82 8.42 17.16
N GLY A 66 -2.11 7.12 17.21
CA GLY A 66 -3.42 6.54 16.91
C GLY A 66 -3.40 5.71 15.63
N ARG A 67 -4.19 4.64 15.63
CA ARG A 67 -4.18 3.64 14.56
C ARG A 67 -4.82 4.18 13.29
N ARG A 68 -5.96 4.88 13.41
CA ARG A 68 -6.65 5.46 12.25
C ARG A 68 -5.78 6.52 11.59
N ARG A 69 -5.17 7.44 12.35
CA ARG A 69 -4.28 8.49 11.83
C ARG A 69 -3.07 7.89 11.12
N THR A 70 -2.44 6.88 11.71
CA THR A 70 -1.27 6.21 11.12
C THR A 70 -1.60 5.53 9.80
N ILE A 71 -2.73 4.82 9.73
CA ILE A 71 -3.21 4.18 8.50
C ILE A 71 -3.44 5.21 7.39
N VAL A 72 -4.17 6.29 7.68
CA VAL A 72 -4.47 7.33 6.69
C VAL A 72 -3.20 8.03 6.22
N ALA A 73 -2.30 8.39 7.13
CA ALA A 73 -1.03 9.03 6.78
C ALA A 73 -0.17 8.12 5.89
N GLY A 74 -0.12 6.83 6.20
CA GLY A 74 0.60 5.83 5.39
C GLY A 74 0.06 5.72 3.97
N LEU A 75 -1.26 5.61 3.83
CA LEU A 75 -1.92 5.52 2.52
C LEU A 75 -1.71 6.78 1.68
N LEU A 76 -1.83 7.96 2.29
CA LEU A 76 -1.58 9.23 1.60
C LEU A 76 -0.11 9.40 1.22
N ALA A 77 0.81 9.01 2.09
CA ALA A 77 2.25 9.03 1.78
C ALA A 77 2.59 8.08 0.61
N CYS A 78 1.98 6.89 0.57
CA CYS A 78 2.10 5.97 -0.57
C CYS A 78 1.57 6.62 -1.86
N ALA A 79 0.37 7.21 -1.81
CA ALA A 79 -0.23 7.87 -2.96
C ALA A 79 0.64 9.01 -3.50
N VAL A 80 1.21 9.85 -2.62
CA VAL A 80 2.14 10.91 -3.03
C VAL A 80 3.39 10.34 -3.69
N ALA A 81 3.98 9.29 -3.11
CA ALA A 81 5.18 8.66 -3.68
C ALA A 81 4.90 7.98 -5.03
N GLN A 82 3.74 7.34 -5.17
CA GLN A 82 3.27 6.73 -6.43
C GLN A 82 3.04 7.78 -7.51
N LEU A 83 2.37 8.90 -7.18
CA LEU A 83 2.20 10.01 -8.11
C LEU A 83 3.55 10.66 -8.48
N GLY A 84 4.47 10.76 -7.53
CA GLY A 84 5.84 11.20 -7.77
C GLY A 84 6.57 10.29 -8.76
N LEU A 85 6.43 8.97 -8.60
CA LEU A 85 7.00 7.98 -9.52
C LEU A 85 6.37 8.09 -10.92
N ALA A 86 5.04 8.25 -10.98
CA ALA A 86 4.31 8.45 -12.23
C ALA A 86 4.68 9.76 -12.94
N ALA A 87 5.06 10.81 -12.20
CA ALA A 87 5.45 12.11 -12.75
C ALA A 87 6.97 12.29 -12.90
N ALA A 88 7.78 11.33 -12.44
CA ALA A 88 9.23 11.46 -12.38
C ALA A 88 9.83 11.75 -13.77
N PRO A 89 10.62 12.83 -13.95
CA PRO A 89 11.21 13.17 -15.24
C PRO A 89 12.49 12.39 -15.55
N ASP A 90 13.11 11.78 -14.54
CA ASP A 90 14.40 11.10 -14.64
C ASP A 90 14.51 9.94 -13.62
N LEU A 91 15.52 9.09 -13.83
CA LEU A 91 15.77 7.89 -13.02
C LEU A 91 16.10 8.20 -11.55
N VAL A 92 16.76 9.32 -11.25
CA VAL A 92 17.11 9.70 -9.88
C VAL A 92 15.84 10.06 -9.13
N THR A 93 14.99 10.91 -9.72
CA THR A 93 13.68 11.25 -9.15
C THR A 93 12.83 9.98 -8.95
N ALA A 94 12.79 9.08 -9.92
CA ALA A 94 12.07 7.81 -9.81
C ALA A 94 12.60 6.95 -8.65
N THR A 95 13.92 6.86 -8.50
CA THR A 95 14.57 6.10 -7.42
C THR A 95 14.22 6.69 -6.05
N VAL A 96 14.27 8.01 -5.89
CA VAL A 96 13.89 8.68 -4.64
C VAL A 96 12.42 8.40 -4.30
N CYS A 97 11.51 8.53 -5.28
CA CYS A 97 10.10 8.21 -5.10
C CYS A 97 9.88 6.73 -4.73
N ALA A 98 10.64 5.80 -5.32
CA ALA A 98 10.58 4.39 -4.95
C ALA A 98 11.01 4.17 -3.49
N VAL A 99 12.10 4.78 -3.03
CA VAL A 99 12.51 4.66 -1.62
C VAL A 99 11.45 5.23 -0.68
N LEU A 100 10.90 6.40 -1.00
CA LEU A 100 9.83 7.02 -0.21
C LEU A 100 8.58 6.14 -0.17
N LEU A 101 8.22 5.51 -1.30
CA LEU A 101 7.11 4.56 -1.36
C LEU A 101 7.38 3.38 -0.42
N GLY A 102 8.59 2.81 -0.41
CA GLY A 102 8.96 1.72 0.49
C GLY A 102 8.87 2.11 1.96
N LEU A 103 9.30 3.33 2.31
CA LEU A 103 9.19 3.87 3.68
C LEU A 103 7.75 4.12 4.11
N ALA A 104 6.81 4.32 3.18
CA ALA A 104 5.39 4.52 3.47
C ALA A 104 4.56 3.22 3.43
N PHE A 105 5.02 2.21 2.67
CA PHE A 105 4.24 1.04 2.27
C PHE A 105 3.63 0.26 3.44
N GLU A 106 4.36 0.12 4.55
CA GLU A 106 3.99 -0.71 5.69
C GLU A 106 3.41 0.09 6.86
N LEU A 107 3.07 1.36 6.65
CA LEU A 107 2.35 2.16 7.66
C LEU A 107 0.88 1.75 7.78
N PHE A 108 0.34 1.00 6.82
CA PHE A 108 -1.05 0.51 6.80
C PHE A 108 -1.24 -0.83 7.54
N GLU A 109 -0.32 -1.78 7.34
CA GLU A 109 -0.59 -3.19 7.64
C GLU A 109 -0.52 -3.55 9.13
N PRO A 110 0.55 -3.22 9.89
CA PRO A 110 0.62 -3.49 11.32
C PRO A 110 -0.53 -2.86 12.13
N PRO A 111 -0.92 -1.58 11.90
CA PRO A 111 -2.04 -0.98 12.63
C PRO A 111 -3.38 -1.63 12.29
N SER A 112 -3.58 -2.03 11.02
CA SER A 112 -4.80 -2.73 10.59
C SER A 112 -4.91 -4.12 11.23
N GLN A 113 -3.82 -4.89 11.25
CA GLN A 113 -3.79 -6.21 11.90
C GLN A 113 -4.05 -6.10 13.41
N SER A 114 -3.46 -5.07 14.05
CA SER A 114 -3.68 -4.77 15.46
C SER A 114 -5.16 -4.40 15.75
N LEU A 115 -5.78 -3.54 14.92
CA LEU A 115 -7.21 -3.21 15.04
C LEU A 115 -8.11 -4.44 14.88
N ILE A 116 -7.79 -5.35 13.95
CA ILE A 116 -8.53 -6.60 13.78
C ILE A 116 -8.42 -7.45 15.05
N ALA A 117 -7.21 -7.67 15.54
CA ALA A 117 -6.94 -8.52 16.71
C ALA A 117 -7.65 -8.03 17.99
N ASP A 118 -7.78 -6.72 18.15
CA ASP A 118 -8.45 -6.10 19.31
C ASP A 118 -9.97 -6.02 19.15
N SER A 119 -10.47 -6.03 17.92
CA SER A 119 -11.91 -5.94 17.65
C SER A 119 -12.65 -7.29 17.77
N VAL A 120 -11.95 -8.43 17.68
CA VAL A 120 -12.57 -9.76 17.71
C VAL A 120 -12.11 -10.63 18.89
N PRO A 121 -13.00 -11.49 19.42
CA PRO A 121 -12.62 -12.50 20.41
C PRO A 121 -11.49 -13.40 19.90
N ALA A 122 -10.67 -13.92 20.81
CA ALA A 122 -9.53 -14.77 20.46
C ALA A 122 -9.90 -15.98 19.57
N ALA A 123 -11.07 -16.59 19.82
CA ALA A 123 -11.59 -17.71 19.03
C ALA A 123 -11.89 -17.35 17.56
N ASP A 124 -12.24 -16.10 17.28
CA ASP A 124 -12.62 -15.63 15.94
C ASP A 124 -11.46 -14.99 15.17
N ARG A 125 -10.29 -14.79 15.81
CA ARG A 125 -9.12 -14.14 15.18
C ARG A 125 -8.65 -14.87 13.94
N ALA A 126 -8.59 -16.20 13.97
CA ALA A 126 -8.19 -17.00 12.82
C ALA A 126 -9.10 -16.75 11.60
N SER A 127 -10.42 -16.73 11.83
CA SER A 127 -11.41 -16.42 10.79
C SER A 127 -11.29 -14.98 10.28
N ALA A 128 -11.04 -14.01 11.16
CA ALA A 128 -10.86 -12.61 10.79
C ALA A 128 -9.62 -12.40 9.90
N PHE A 129 -8.48 -12.96 10.31
CA PHE A 129 -7.25 -12.92 9.52
C PHE A 129 -7.37 -13.72 8.23
N GLY A 130 -8.10 -14.84 8.22
CA GLY A 130 -8.41 -15.61 7.02
C GLY A 130 -9.19 -14.78 5.99
N LEU A 131 -10.22 -14.05 6.43
CA LEU A 131 -10.97 -13.14 5.56
C LEU A 131 -10.11 -11.96 5.08
N PHE A 132 -9.26 -11.41 5.94
CA PHE A 132 -8.33 -10.34 5.57
C PHE A 132 -7.32 -10.81 4.50
N ALA A 133 -6.75 -12.01 4.65
CA ALA A 133 -5.87 -12.62 3.66
C ALA A 133 -6.61 -12.93 2.35
N THR A 134 -7.85 -13.39 2.43
CA THR A 134 -8.69 -13.64 1.25
C THR A 134 -8.96 -12.34 0.48
N ALA A 135 -9.25 -11.25 1.18
CA ALA A 135 -9.43 -9.93 0.58
C ALA A 135 -8.16 -9.44 -0.14
N ILE A 136 -6.98 -9.69 0.42
CA ILE A 136 -5.71 -9.42 -0.24
C ILE A 136 -5.60 -10.24 -1.53
N ALA A 137 -5.84 -11.55 -1.46
CA ALA A 137 -5.73 -12.43 -2.62
C ALA A 137 -6.69 -12.02 -3.76
N VAL A 138 -7.96 -11.76 -3.43
CA VAL A 138 -8.96 -11.31 -4.41
C VAL A 138 -8.59 -9.95 -5.01
N GLY A 139 -8.13 -9.02 -4.17
CA GLY A 139 -7.64 -7.71 -4.63
C GLY A 139 -6.47 -7.86 -5.60
N SER A 140 -5.48 -8.70 -5.29
CA SER A 140 -4.33 -8.97 -6.15
C SER A 140 -4.71 -9.60 -7.50
N LEU A 141 -5.72 -10.49 -7.53
CA LEU A 141 -6.23 -11.04 -8.78
C LEU A 141 -6.86 -9.95 -9.65
N GLY A 142 -7.67 -9.08 -9.06
CA GLY A 142 -8.24 -7.91 -9.74
C GLY A 142 -7.15 -6.95 -10.24
N ALA A 143 -6.11 -6.76 -9.43
CA ALA A 143 -4.97 -5.92 -9.76
C ALA A 143 -4.24 -6.40 -11.03
N GLY A 144 -4.02 -7.71 -11.17
CA GLY A 144 -3.40 -8.29 -12.36
C GLY A 144 -4.21 -8.05 -13.64
N LEU A 145 -5.55 -8.12 -13.56
CA LEU A 145 -6.43 -7.82 -14.68
C LEU A 145 -6.41 -6.33 -15.06
N ILE A 146 -6.42 -5.44 -14.06
CA ILE A 146 -6.29 -4.00 -14.28
C ILE A 146 -4.93 -3.70 -14.91
N ALA A 147 -3.86 -4.34 -14.44
CA ALA A 147 -2.51 -4.16 -14.95
C ALA A 147 -2.36 -4.62 -16.41
N ASP A 148 -2.98 -5.73 -16.82
CA ASP A 148 -2.97 -6.17 -18.22
C ASP A 148 -3.65 -5.14 -19.14
N VAL A 149 -4.76 -4.53 -18.71
CA VAL A 149 -5.47 -3.54 -19.52
C VAL A 149 -4.74 -2.20 -19.54
N VAL A 150 -4.36 -1.67 -18.37
CA VAL A 150 -3.77 -0.34 -18.22
C VAL A 150 -2.29 -0.32 -18.62
N GLY A 151 -1.55 -1.41 -18.32
CA GLY A 151 -0.13 -1.53 -18.63
C GLY A 151 0.17 -1.55 -20.13
N ARG A 152 -0.79 -1.92 -20.97
CA ARG A 152 -0.68 -1.82 -22.44
C ARG A 152 -0.59 -0.38 -22.95
N TRP A 153 -1.04 0.59 -22.17
CA TRP A 153 -1.09 2.01 -22.57
C TRP A 153 0.13 2.75 -22.06
N SER A 154 0.39 2.68 -20.76
CA SER A 154 1.64 3.16 -20.14
C SER A 154 1.74 2.64 -18.71
N LEU A 155 2.94 2.24 -18.33
CA LEU A 155 3.26 1.78 -16.98
C LEU A 155 3.04 2.89 -15.94
N ARG A 156 3.21 4.16 -16.30
CA ARG A 156 3.00 5.31 -15.39
C ARG A 156 1.55 5.39 -14.90
N TRP A 157 0.57 5.03 -15.73
CA TRP A 157 -0.83 5.00 -15.34
C TRP A 157 -1.16 3.93 -14.29
N LEU A 158 -0.36 2.86 -14.19
CA LEU A 158 -0.50 1.88 -13.12
C LEU A 158 -0.25 2.53 -11.76
N PHE A 159 0.80 3.34 -11.64
CA PHE A 159 1.11 4.04 -10.38
C PHE A 159 0.08 5.12 -10.03
N VAL A 160 -0.49 5.80 -11.03
CA VAL A 160 -1.62 6.72 -10.82
C VAL A 160 -2.86 5.98 -10.33
N ALA A 161 -3.18 4.82 -10.93
CA ALA A 161 -4.31 4.00 -10.51
C ALA A 161 -4.12 3.48 -9.08
N ASP A 162 -2.91 3.03 -8.73
CA ASP A 162 -2.57 2.60 -7.38
C ASP A 162 -2.75 3.75 -6.37
N ALA A 163 -2.22 4.94 -6.68
CA ALA A 163 -2.42 6.14 -5.85
C ALA A 163 -3.91 6.47 -5.66
N ALA A 164 -4.74 6.35 -6.70
CA ALA A 164 -6.18 6.57 -6.60
C ALA A 164 -6.85 5.54 -5.67
N THR A 165 -6.47 4.27 -5.75
CA THR A 165 -6.99 3.23 -4.85
C THR A 165 -6.53 3.44 -3.41
N GLY A 166 -5.29 3.89 -3.19
CA GLY A 166 -4.75 4.25 -1.88
C GLY A 166 -5.49 5.43 -1.25
N ILE A 167 -5.77 6.49 -2.03
CA ILE A 167 -6.56 7.64 -1.58
C ILE A 167 -8.00 7.21 -1.26
N ALA A 168 -8.62 6.40 -2.12
CA ALA A 168 -9.96 5.88 -1.85
C ALA A 168 -10.01 5.05 -0.56
N CYS A 169 -9.02 4.18 -0.34
CA CYS A 169 -8.84 3.43 0.90
C CYS A 169 -8.68 4.37 2.11
N ALA A 170 -7.87 5.43 1.97
CA ALA A 170 -7.64 6.41 3.02
C ALA A 170 -8.94 7.13 3.39
N LEU A 171 -9.76 7.51 2.40
CA LEU A 171 -11.07 8.12 2.61
C LEU A 171 -12.04 7.16 3.29
N ILE A 172 -12.08 5.87 2.90
CA ILE A 172 -12.92 4.85 3.54
C ILE A 172 -12.53 4.72 5.02
N VAL A 173 -11.24 4.57 5.32
CA VAL A 173 -10.73 4.49 6.70
C VAL A 173 -11.05 5.77 7.47
N LEU A 174 -10.84 6.94 6.85
CA LEU A 174 -11.09 8.23 7.49
C LEU A 174 -12.58 8.42 7.80
N LEU A 175 -13.49 8.02 6.94
CA LEU A 175 -14.92 8.26 7.13
C LEU A 175 -15.60 7.19 7.99
N ALA A 176 -15.11 5.94 7.95
CA ALA A 176 -15.81 4.81 8.53
C ALA A 176 -15.22 4.30 9.87
N LEU A 177 -13.96 4.61 10.19
CA LEU A 177 -13.39 4.29 11.51
C LEU A 177 -13.56 5.45 12.50
N ALA A 178 -13.83 5.10 13.76
CA ALA A 178 -13.96 6.07 14.83
C ALA A 178 -12.65 6.88 15.01
N PRO A 179 -12.71 8.16 15.41
CA PRO A 179 -11.52 8.93 15.76
C PRO A 179 -10.70 8.25 16.84
N ASP A 180 -9.37 8.26 16.65
CA ASP A 180 -8.44 7.90 17.72
C ASP A 180 -8.68 8.88 18.89
N ALA A 181 -8.75 8.35 20.12
CA ALA A 181 -8.87 9.17 21.33
C ALA A 181 -7.65 10.11 21.44
N ALA A 182 -7.91 11.37 21.79
CA ALA A 182 -6.89 12.42 21.90
C ALA A 182 -6.07 12.29 23.18
#